data_AF-A0A8T4EK87-F1
#
_entry.id   AF-A0A8T4EK87-F1
#
_cell.length_a   1.000
_cell.length_b   1.000
_cell.length_c   1.000
_cell.angle_alpha   90.00
_cell.angle_beta   90.00
_cell.angle_gamma   90.00
#
_symmetry.space_group_name_H-M   'P 1'
#
loop_
_entity.id
_entity.type
_entity.pdbx_description
1 polymer ?
#
loop_
_entity_poly.entity_id
_entity_poly.type
_entity_poly.pdbx_seq_one_letter_code
_entity_poly.pdbx_strand_id
1 'polypeptide(L)'
;MEALMWVMLVFLIILLLLLITALVLKRKHKSKAKLDYYTFFVIGMLWFAFGIVSESVSLSVIGIAFMALGIAHKDRWQQNKWRWKSLSKKERNLAFIAIFTLSLILFLGVFLVLLAK
;
A
#
# COMPACT_ATOMS: atom_id res chain seq x y z
N MET A 1 -16.11 -1.77 22.02
CA MET A 1 -14.71 -2.20 22.16
C MET A 1 -14.43 -3.46 21.35
N GLU A 2 -15.31 -4.45 21.36
CA GLU A 2 -15.28 -5.66 20.49
C GLU A 2 -14.99 -5.35 19.00
N ALA A 3 -15.80 -4.52 18.35
CA ALA A 3 -15.64 -4.20 16.92
C ALA A 3 -14.30 -3.51 16.58
N LEU A 4 -13.79 -2.66 17.49
CA LEU A 4 -12.48 -2.01 17.33
C LEU A 4 -11.33 -3.02 17.39
N MET A 5 -11.42 -4.04 18.24
CA MET A 5 -10.43 -5.13 18.27
C MET A 5 -10.41 -5.91 16.96
N TRP A 6 -11.58 -6.25 16.40
CA TRP A 6 -11.67 -6.98 15.13
C TRP A 6 -11.10 -6.19 13.96
N VAL A 7 -11.39 -4.88 13.89
CA VAL A 7 -10.84 -3.99 12.86
C VAL A 7 -9.32 -3.88 12.96
N MET A 8 -8.77 -3.73 14.18
CA MET A 8 -7.32 -3.72 14.40
C MET A 8 -6.66 -5.05 13.99
N LEU A 9 -7.32 -6.17 14.28
CA LEU A 9 -6.81 -7.51 13.97
C LEU A 9 -6.76 -7.76 12.45
N VAL A 10 -7.79 -7.37 11.71
CA VAL A 10 -7.81 -7.44 10.24
C VAL A 10 -6.73 -6.54 9.64
N PHE A 11 -6.56 -5.32 10.16
CA PHE A 11 -5.52 -4.40 9.72
C PHE A 11 -4.11 -4.98 9.94
N LEU A 12 -3.87 -5.62 11.09
CA LEU A 12 -2.61 -6.29 11.41
C LEU A 12 -2.34 -7.47 10.46
N ILE A 13 -3.36 -8.27 10.12
CA ILE A 13 -3.26 -9.39 9.17
C ILE A 13 -2.90 -8.88 7.77
N ILE A 14 -3.52 -7.79 7.31
CA ILE A 14 -3.20 -7.18 6.01
C ILE A 14 -1.74 -6.70 5.98
N LEU A 15 -1.28 -6.04 7.06
CA LEU A 15 0.11 -5.62 7.21
C LEU A 15 1.08 -6.80 7.16
N LEU A 16 0.75 -7.91 7.84
CA LEU A 16 1.54 -9.15 7.83
C LEU A 16 1.59 -9.78 6.43
N LEU A 17 0.46 -9.85 5.72
CA LEU A 17 0.39 -10.37 4.36
C LEU A 17 1.22 -9.53 3.38
N LEU A 18 1.16 -8.19 3.49
CA LEU A 18 1.98 -7.27 2.70
C LEU A 18 3.47 -7.43 3.01
N LEU A 19 3.83 -7.60 4.29
CA LEU A 19 5.21 -7.84 4.71
C LEU A 19 5.74 -9.17 4.14
N ILE A 20 4.96 -10.25 4.23
CA ILE A 20 5.32 -11.58 3.72
C ILE A 20 5.48 -11.55 2.21
N THR A 21 4.54 -10.94 1.47
CA THR A 21 4.65 -10.80 0.01
C THR A 21 5.88 -9.96 -0.38
N ALA A 22 6.15 -8.86 0.33
CA ALA A 22 7.36 -8.07 0.11
C ALA A 22 8.65 -8.87 0.35
N LEU A 23 8.71 -9.67 1.41
CA LEU A 23 9.87 -10.52 1.73
C LEU A 23 10.07 -11.65 0.72
N VAL A 24 8.99 -12.29 0.26
CA VAL A 24 9.03 -13.34 -0.77
C VAL A 24 9.50 -12.77 -2.10
N LEU A 25 8.98 -11.61 -2.50
CA LEU A 25 9.40 -10.91 -3.72
C LEU A 25 10.86 -10.46 -3.64
N LYS A 26 11.31 -9.96 -2.47
CA LYS A 26 12.71 -9.56 -2.22
C LYS A 26 13.68 -10.75 -2.24
N ARG A 27 13.28 -11.93 -1.73
CA ARG A 27 14.10 -13.16 -1.82
C ARG A 27 14.21 -13.68 -3.25
N LYS A 28 13.16 -13.54 -4.05
CA LYS A 28 13.12 -14.04 -5.44
C LYS A 28 13.85 -13.13 -6.43
N HIS A 29 13.82 -11.82 -6.20
CA HIS A 29 14.57 -10.84 -6.98
C HIS A 29 15.74 -10.29 -6.16
N LYS A 30 16.94 -10.90 -6.29
CA LYS A 30 18.23 -10.29 -5.87
C LYS A 30 18.59 -9.01 -6.66
N SER A 31 17.62 -8.42 -7.36
CA SER A 31 17.73 -7.10 -7.94
C SER A 31 17.80 -6.10 -6.80
N LYS A 32 18.84 -5.28 -6.76
CA LYS A 32 18.92 -4.10 -5.89
C LYS A 32 17.68 -3.25 -6.22
N ALA A 33 16.61 -3.41 -5.44
CA ALA A 33 15.38 -2.66 -5.61
C ALA A 33 15.76 -1.18 -5.51
N LYS A 34 15.90 -0.51 -6.65
CA LYS A 34 16.16 0.92 -6.68
C LYS A 34 14.92 1.57 -6.08
N LEU A 35 15.09 2.26 -4.97
CA LEU A 35 14.02 3.03 -4.34
C LEU A 35 13.48 4.02 -5.37
N ASP A 36 12.18 3.94 -5.66
CA ASP A 36 11.53 4.90 -6.54
C ASP A 36 10.90 6.01 -5.69
N TYR A 37 11.56 7.16 -5.68
CA TYR A 37 11.13 8.33 -4.91
C TYR A 37 9.81 8.92 -5.41
N TYR A 38 9.41 8.60 -6.65
CA TYR A 38 8.06 8.92 -7.14
C TYR A 38 6.98 8.16 -6.36
N THR A 39 7.23 6.89 -6.01
CA THR A 39 6.29 6.09 -5.22
C THR A 39 6.10 6.69 -3.82
N PHE A 40 7.16 7.21 -3.19
CA PHE A 40 7.05 7.92 -1.91
C PHE A 40 6.20 9.19 -2.02
N PHE A 41 6.34 9.95 -3.09
CA PHE A 41 5.51 11.13 -3.34
C PHE A 41 4.02 10.77 -3.46
N VAL A 42 3.70 9.76 -4.27
CA VAL A 42 2.30 9.30 -4.47
C VAL A 42 1.70 8.73 -3.18
N ILE A 43 2.45 7.91 -2.44
CA ILE A 43 2.03 7.39 -1.14
C ILE A 43 1.80 8.53 -0.15
N GLY A 44 2.68 9.54 -0.12
CA GLY A 44 2.51 10.72 0.71
C GLY A 44 1.22 11.49 0.39
N MET A 45 0.89 11.65 -0.89
CA MET A 45 -0.35 12.31 -1.32
C MET A 45 -1.60 11.53 -0.88
N LEU A 46 -1.57 10.20 -0.97
CA LEU A 46 -2.65 9.33 -0.48
C LEU A 46 -2.84 9.44 1.03
N TRP A 47 -1.75 9.38 1.81
CA TRP A 47 -1.81 9.51 3.27
C TRP A 47 -2.24 10.90 3.72
N PHE A 48 -1.81 11.94 3.02
CA PHE A 48 -2.24 13.31 3.29
C PHE A 48 -3.74 13.46 3.05
N ALA A 49 -4.25 13.06 1.88
CA ALA A 49 -5.67 13.10 1.57
C ALA A 49 -6.50 12.27 2.55
N PHE A 50 -6.03 11.06 2.88
CA PHE A 50 -6.70 10.20 3.85
C PHE A 50 -6.68 10.81 5.26
N GLY A 51 -5.58 11.44 5.67
CA GLY A 51 -5.48 12.17 6.93
C GLY A 51 -6.48 13.32 7.04
N ILE A 52 -6.71 14.06 5.95
CA ILE A 52 -7.74 15.11 5.91
C ILE A 52 -9.14 14.50 6.05
N VAL A 53 -9.46 13.47 5.26
CA VAL A 53 -10.80 12.83 5.26
C VAL A 53 -11.10 12.15 6.60
N SER A 54 -10.09 11.61 7.27
CA SER A 54 -10.22 10.95 8.58
C SER A 54 -10.01 11.90 9.77
N GLU A 55 -9.83 13.21 9.52
CA GLU A 55 -9.50 14.23 10.53
C GLU A 55 -8.28 13.88 11.41
N SER A 56 -7.38 13.04 10.88
CA SER A 56 -6.18 12.59 11.57
C SER A 56 -4.98 13.45 11.21
N VAL A 57 -4.60 14.33 12.13
CA VAL A 57 -3.41 15.19 12.00
C VAL A 57 -2.15 14.35 11.83
N SER A 58 -2.00 13.26 12.57
CA SER A 58 -0.83 12.37 12.49
C SER A 58 -0.65 11.78 11.09
N LEU A 59 -1.74 11.30 10.47
CA LEU A 59 -1.70 10.75 9.11
C LEU A 59 -1.40 11.84 8.07
N SER A 60 -1.95 13.04 8.28
CA SER A 60 -1.68 14.20 7.43
C SER A 60 -0.21 14.60 7.46
N VAL A 61 0.40 14.65 8.65
CA VAL A 61 1.83 14.97 8.85
C VAL A 61 2.72 13.90 8.23
N ILE A 62 2.40 12.61 8.42
CA ILE A 62 3.12 11.50 7.78
C ILE A 62 3.04 11.61 6.25
N GLY A 63 1.85 11.94 5.72
CA GLY A 63 1.65 12.21 4.30
C GLY A 63 2.55 13.31 3.78
N ILE A 64 2.59 14.47 4.46
CA ILE A 64 3.48 15.59 4.13
C ILE A 64 4.95 15.17 4.16
N ALA A 65 5.38 14.42 5.18
CA ALA A 65 6.76 13.96 5.29
C ALA A 65 7.17 13.07 4.09
N PHE A 66 6.29 12.15 3.68
CA PHE A 66 6.54 11.31 2.50
C PHE A 66 6.50 12.10 1.18
N MET A 67 5.60 13.07 1.05
CA MET A 67 5.58 13.96 -0.11
C MET A 67 6.87 14.77 -0.21
N ALA A 68 7.32 15.36 0.90
CA ALA A 68 8.56 16.12 0.98
C ALA A 68 9.77 15.24 0.64
N LEU A 69 9.83 14.01 1.17
CA LEU A 69 10.89 13.05 0.87
C LEU A 69 10.92 12.64 -0.61
N GLY A 70 9.74 12.50 -1.23
CA GLY A 70 9.58 12.26 -2.65
C GLY A 70 10.07 13.44 -3.49
N ILE A 71 9.61 14.67 -3.20
CA ILE A 71 10.00 15.89 -3.92
C ILE A 71 11.49 16.20 -3.76
N ALA A 72 12.05 16.04 -2.56
CA ALA A 72 13.46 16.28 -2.28
C ALA A 72 14.40 15.41 -3.14
N HIS A 73 13.89 14.29 -3.65
CA HIS A 73 14.61 13.36 -4.51
C HIS A 73 13.96 13.24 -5.89
N LYS A 74 13.40 14.35 -6.39
CA LYS A 74 12.73 14.42 -7.70
C LYS A 74 13.65 14.04 -8.86
N ASP A 75 14.94 14.29 -8.73
CA ASP A 75 16.00 13.87 -9.65
C ASP A 75 16.10 12.35 -9.80
N ARG A 76 15.74 11.60 -8.74
CA ARG A 76 15.74 10.14 -8.70
C ARG A 76 14.37 9.53 -8.97
N TRP A 77 13.40 10.35 -9.40
CA TRP A 77 12.12 9.83 -9.86
C TRP A 77 12.38 8.97 -11.07
N GLN A 78 12.18 7.67 -10.91
CA GLN A 78 12.26 6.81 -12.05
C GLN A 78 11.02 7.10 -12.88
N GLN A 79 11.20 7.71 -14.05
CA GLN A 79 10.15 7.92 -15.05
C GLN A 79 9.68 6.59 -15.66
N ASN A 80 9.60 5.52 -14.86
CA ASN A 80 9.37 4.17 -15.31
C ASN A 80 7.88 4.02 -15.60
N LYS A 81 7.55 4.39 -16.84
CA LYS A 81 6.37 4.08 -17.63
C LYS A 81 5.74 2.78 -17.17
N TRP A 82 4.52 2.88 -16.62
CA TRP A 82 3.49 1.84 -16.58
C TRP A 82 4.01 0.39 -16.68
N ARG A 83 4.58 -0.10 -15.59
CA ARG A 83 5.32 -1.36 -15.48
C ARG A 83 4.47 -2.63 -15.68
N TRP A 84 3.13 -2.52 -15.79
CA TRP A 84 2.23 -3.65 -16.07
C TRP A 84 2.57 -4.38 -17.38
N LYS A 85 3.08 -3.67 -18.40
CA LYS A 85 3.47 -4.30 -19.68
C LYS A 85 4.80 -5.05 -19.60
N SER A 86 5.65 -4.78 -18.59
CA SER A 86 6.95 -5.43 -18.43
C SER A 86 6.93 -6.61 -17.45
N LEU A 87 5.78 -6.92 -16.83
CA LEU A 87 5.64 -8.09 -15.95
C LEU A 87 5.51 -9.36 -16.78
N SER A 88 6.25 -10.41 -16.42
CA SER A 88 6.02 -11.72 -17.01
C SER A 88 4.59 -12.21 -16.70
N LYS A 89 4.03 -13.10 -17.55
CA LYS A 89 2.67 -13.66 -17.33
C LYS A 89 2.48 -14.19 -15.89
N LYS A 90 3.51 -14.81 -15.31
CA LYS A 90 3.46 -15.35 -13.93
C LYS A 90 3.42 -14.26 -12.87
N GLU A 91 4.23 -13.20 -13.01
CA GLU A 91 4.22 -12.07 -12.07
C GLU A 91 2.91 -11.27 -12.16
N ARG A 92 2.37 -11.12 -13.37
CA ARG A 92 1.07 -10.45 -13.57
C ARG A 92 -0.08 -11.22 -12.92
N ASN A 93 -0.10 -12.55 -13.04
CA ASN A 93 -1.11 -13.36 -12.36
C ASN A 93 -0.97 -13.28 -10.83
N LEU A 94 0.26 -13.28 -10.29
CA LEU A 94 0.46 -13.08 -8.85
C LEU A 94 0.02 -11.69 -8.38
N ALA A 95 0.30 -10.65 -9.15
CA ALA A 95 -0.17 -9.30 -8.84
C ALA A 95 -1.71 -9.22 -8.87
N PHE A 96 -2.34 -9.83 -9.89
CA PHE A 96 -3.81 -9.91 -9.96
C PHE A 96 -4.40 -10.69 -8.78
N ILE A 97 -3.82 -11.83 -8.42
CA ILE A 97 -4.28 -12.61 -7.26
C ILE A 97 -4.13 -11.78 -5.99
N ALA A 98 -2.98 -11.13 -5.78
CA ALA A 98 -2.76 -10.30 -4.61
C ALA A 98 -3.75 -9.13 -4.53
N ILE A 99 -3.97 -8.41 -5.64
CA ILE A 99 -4.95 -7.31 -5.72
C ILE A 99 -6.36 -7.84 -5.47
N PHE A 100 -6.74 -8.95 -6.10
CA PHE A 100 -8.06 -9.55 -5.95
C PHE A 100 -8.30 -10.00 -4.50
N THR A 101 -7.33 -10.67 -3.87
CA THR A 101 -7.39 -11.07 -2.48
C THR A 101 -7.49 -9.86 -1.54
N LEU A 102 -6.68 -8.82 -1.75
CA LEU A 102 -6.76 -7.58 -0.96
C LEU A 102 -8.12 -6.89 -1.12
N SER A 103 -8.62 -6.78 -2.34
CA SER A 103 -9.96 -6.21 -2.62
C SER A 103 -11.06 -7.03 -1.97
N LEU A 104 -10.99 -8.37 -2.03
CA LEU A 104 -11.97 -9.26 -1.41
C LEU A 104 -11.99 -9.10 0.11
N ILE A 105 -10.80 -9.03 0.74
CA ILE A 105 -10.68 -8.82 2.19
C ILE A 105 -11.27 -7.46 2.60
N LEU A 106 -10.96 -6.40 1.86
CA LEU A 106 -11.53 -5.07 2.11
C LEU A 106 -13.05 -5.09 1.96
N PHE A 107 -13.57 -5.74 0.92
CA PHE A 107 -15.01 -5.84 0.67
C PHE A 107 -15.72 -6.62 1.77
N LEU A 108 -15.16 -7.76 2.20
CA LEU A 108 -15.67 -8.55 3.32
C LEU A 108 -15.64 -7.76 4.63
N GLY A 109 -14.56 -7.01 4.89
CA GLY A 109 -14.44 -6.17 6.08
C GLY A 109 -15.52 -5.09 6.13
N VAL A 110 -15.73 -4.37 5.02
CA VAL A 110 -16.80 -3.37 4.91
C VAL A 110 -18.19 -4.01 5.06
N PHE A 111 -18.41 -5.15 4.39
CA PHE A 111 -19.69 -5.86 4.45
C PHE A 111 -20.05 -6.34 5.87
N LEU A 112 -19.07 -6.88 6.60
CA LEU A 112 -19.26 -7.29 7.99
C LEU A 112 -19.55 -6.10 8.90
N VAL A 113 -18.89 -4.95 8.70
CA VAL A 113 -19.17 -3.73 9.46
C VAL A 113 -20.58 -3.22 9.19
N LEU A 114 -21.07 -3.33 7.95
CA LEU A 114 -22.45 -2.95 7.60
C LEU A 114 -23.49 -3.88 8.20
N LEU A 115 -23.22 -5.19 8.29
CA LEU A 115 -24.11 -6.17 8.93
C LEU A 115 -24.10 -6.10 10.46
N ALA A 116 -22.98 -5.67 11.06
CA ALA A 116 -22.84 -5.51 12.50
C ALA A 116 -23.40 -4.18 13.05
N LYS A 117 -23.97 -3.36 12.15
CA LYS A 117 -24.65 -2.10 12.46
C LYS A 117 -26.16 -2.32 12.48
#